data_AF-A0A351CK99-F1
#
_entry.id   AF-A0A351CK99-F1
#
_cell.length_a   1.000
_cell.length_b   1.000
_cell.length_c   1.000
_cell.angle_alpha   90.00
_cell.angle_beta   90.00
_cell.angle_gamma   90.00
#
_symmetry.space_group_name_H-M   'P 1'
#
loop_
_entity.id
_entity.type
_entity.pdbx_description
1 polymer ?
#
loop_
_entity_poly.entity_id
_entity_poly.type
_entity_poly.pdbx_seq_one_letter_code
_entity_poly.pdbx_strand_id
1 'polypeptide(L)' 'GELILIPNYEQIPPEAMENGYSINHTAWVYLVNPGGQIHAGFPAPHKPNDMLEDIKLLVDNY' A
#
# COMPACT_ATOMS: atom_id res chain seq x y z
N GLY A 1 0.10 -21.40 -3.35
CA GLY A 1 1.26 -21.20 -2.48
C GLY A 1 0.76 -20.77 -1.13
N GLU A 2 1.39 -21.24 -0.07
CA GLU A 2 1.12 -20.77 1.30
C GLU A 2 1.85 -19.44 1.51
N LEU A 3 1.12 -18.41 1.94
CA LEU A 3 1.62 -17.05 2.08
C LEU A 3 2.32 -16.89 3.44
N ILE A 4 3.61 -16.58 3.42
CA ILE A 4 4.41 -16.36 4.63
C ILE A 4 4.34 -14.88 5.03
N LEU A 5 3.95 -14.61 6.27
CA LEU A 5 3.90 -13.28 6.88
C LEU A 5 5.26 -12.95 7.51
N ILE A 6 5.89 -11.88 7.04
CA ILE A 6 7.20 -11.44 7.55
C ILE A 6 7.00 -10.17 8.38
N PRO A 7 7.39 -10.17 9.68
CA PRO A 7 7.38 -8.98 10.51
C PRO A 7 8.24 -7.85 9.94
N ASN A 8 7.87 -6.62 10.24
CA ASN A 8 8.62 -5.44 9.80
C ASN A 8 10.08 -5.50 10.30
N TYR A 9 11.03 -5.13 9.45
CA TYR A 9 12.49 -5.09 9.73
C TYR A 9 13.20 -6.44 9.89
N GLU A 10 12.54 -7.58 9.67
CA GLU A 10 13.19 -8.89 9.65
C GLU A 10 13.73 -9.25 8.25
N GLN A 11 14.79 -10.07 8.21
CA GLN A 11 15.31 -10.60 6.97
C GLN A 11 14.28 -11.52 6.31
N ILE A 12 14.13 -11.39 5.00
CA ILE A 12 13.24 -12.24 4.21
C ILE A 12 13.79 -13.67 4.24
N PRO A 13 13.03 -14.67 4.77
CA PRO A 13 13.48 -16.06 4.75
C PRO A 13 13.66 -16.56 3.31
N PRO A 14 14.66 -17.40 3.02
CA PRO A 14 14.86 -17.94 1.67
C PRO A 14 13.62 -18.63 1.10
N GLU A 15 12.87 -19.40 1.90
CA GLU A 15 11.63 -20.05 1.46
C GLU A 15 10.52 -19.07 1.04
N ALA A 16 10.56 -17.85 1.56
CA ALA A 16 9.58 -16.81 1.28
C ALA A 16 9.85 -16.15 -0.09
N MET A 17 11.10 -16.18 -0.56
CA MET A 17 11.48 -15.71 -1.90
C MET A 17 10.92 -16.61 -3.01
N GLU A 18 10.82 -17.92 -2.78
CA GLU A 18 10.31 -18.89 -3.75
C GLU A 18 8.77 -18.99 -3.75
N ASN A 19 8.15 -18.89 -2.57
CA ASN A 19 6.71 -19.10 -2.41
C ASN A 19 5.87 -17.81 -2.44
N GLY A 20 6.53 -16.66 -2.45
CA GLY A 20 5.90 -15.36 -2.27
C GLY A 20 5.69 -15.04 -0.78
N TYR A 21 5.82 -13.76 -0.44
CA TYR A 21 5.74 -13.28 0.94
C TYR A 21 4.88 -12.02 1.04
N SER A 22 4.25 -11.83 2.19
CA SER A 22 3.58 -10.58 2.55
C SER A 22 4.39 -9.88 3.62
N ILE A 23 4.90 -8.68 3.31
CA ILE A 23 5.53 -7.82 4.30
C ILE A 23 4.42 -7.22 5.15
N ASN A 24 4.52 -7.33 6.48
CA ASN A 24 3.72 -6.52 7.39
C ASN A 24 4.24 -5.07 7.38
N HIS A 25 4.12 -4.40 6.24
CA HIS A 25 4.70 -3.09 5.98
C HIS A 25 3.71 -1.98 6.35
N THR A 26 4.18 -1.04 7.18
CA THR A 26 3.44 0.18 7.57
C THR A 26 3.60 1.27 6.51
N ALA A 27 3.33 0.94 5.23
CA ALA A 27 3.38 1.91 4.15
C ALA A 27 2.27 2.95 4.29
N TRP A 28 2.58 4.17 3.88
CA TRP A 28 1.59 5.14 3.47
C TRP A 28 1.71 5.35 1.97
N VAL A 29 0.58 5.36 1.27
CA VAL A 29 0.51 5.82 -0.12
C VAL A 29 -0.03 7.24 -0.10
N TYR A 30 0.66 8.19 -0.74
CA TYR A 30 0.21 9.58 -0.82
C TYR A 30 -0.19 9.92 -2.25
N LEU A 31 -1.33 10.59 -2.40
CA LEU A 31 -1.74 11.22 -3.65
C LEU A 31 -1.26 12.67 -3.64
N VAL A 32 -0.47 13.04 -4.65
CA VAL A 32 0.09 14.39 -4.81
C VAL A 32 -0.40 15.02 -6.10
N ASN A 33 -0.63 16.33 -6.07
CA ASN A 33 -0.96 17.10 -7.28
C ASN A 33 0.32 17.52 -8.05
N PRO A 34 0.20 18.04 -9.29
CA PRO A 34 1.37 18.47 -10.07
C PRO A 34 2.20 19.59 -9.42
N GLY A 35 1.60 20.35 -8.49
CA GLY A 35 2.31 21.35 -7.67
C GLY A 35 3.06 20.76 -6.48
N GLY A 36 3.04 19.43 -6.30
CA GLY A 36 3.71 18.73 -5.21
C GLY A 36 2.96 18.73 -3.88
N GLN A 37 1.70 19.17 -3.84
CA GLN A 37 0.90 19.19 -2.60
C GLN A 37 0.20 17.85 -2.39
N ILE A 38 0.11 17.41 -1.14
CA ILE A 38 -0.59 16.18 -0.75
C ILE A 38 -2.10 16.44 -0.73
N HIS A 39 -2.87 15.63 -1.45
CA HIS A 39 -4.33 15.65 -1.43
C HIS A 39 -4.93 14.54 -0.56
N ALA A 40 -4.29 13.37 -0.52
CA ALA A 40 -4.77 12.23 0.27
C ALA A 40 -3.60 11.35 0.75
N GLY A 41 -3.83 10.62 1.84
CA GLY A 41 -2.89 9.63 2.39
C GLY A 41 -3.63 8.35 2.78
N PHE A 42 -3.07 7.20 2.39
CA PHE A 42 -3.67 5.89 2.56
C PHE A 42 -2.76 4.99 3.40
N PRO A 43 -3.05 4.81 4.70
CA PRO A 43 -2.24 3.97 5.58
C PRO A 43 -2.44 2.48 5.28
N ALA A 44 -1.52 1.65 5.79
CA ALA A 44 -1.72 0.22 5.88
C ALA A 44 -2.74 -0.14 7.00
N PRO A 45 -3.53 -1.23 6.87
CA PRO A 45 -3.62 -2.10 5.69
C PRO A 45 -4.32 -1.37 4.54
N HIS A 46 -3.73 -1.42 3.35
CA HIS A 46 -4.28 -0.75 2.18
C HIS A 46 -5.61 -1.39 1.78
N LYS A 47 -6.58 -0.56 1.44
CA LYS A 47 -7.91 -0.98 0.99
C LYS A 47 -8.16 -0.47 -0.44
N PRO A 48 -7.76 -1.22 -1.48
CA PRO A 48 -7.76 -0.73 -2.85
C PRO A 48 -9.12 -0.24 -3.36
N ASN A 49 -10.21 -0.85 -2.92
CA ASN A 49 -11.57 -0.43 -3.32
C ASN A 49 -11.91 0.95 -2.74
N ASP A 50 -11.73 1.13 -1.43
CA ASP A 50 -11.96 2.41 -0.74
C ASP A 50 -11.04 3.51 -1.34
N MET A 51 -9.76 3.18 -1.58
CA MET A 51 -8.81 4.10 -2.22
C MET A 51 -9.26 4.52 -3.63
N LEU A 52 -9.82 3.60 -4.42
CA LEU A 52 -10.31 3.89 -5.76
C LEU A 52 -11.53 4.82 -5.72
N GLU A 53 -12.44 4.62 -4.76
CA GLU A 53 -13.60 5.50 -4.56
C GLU A 53 -13.16 6.92 -4.18
N ASP A 54 -12.22 7.04 -3.24
CA ASP A 54 -11.64 8.34 -2.84
C ASP A 54 -10.96 9.05 -4.02
N ILE A 55 -10.18 8.31 -4.82
CA ILE A 55 -9.52 8.87 -6.02
C ILE A 55 -10.56 9.32 -7.05
N LYS A 56 -11.63 8.55 -7.27
CA LYS A 56 -12.72 8.95 -8.18
C LYS A 56 -13.41 10.22 -7.71
N LEU A 57 -13.74 10.31 -6.43
CA LEU A 57 -14.33 11.53 -5.85
C LEU A 57 -13.43 12.74 -6.07
N LEU A 58 -12.10 12.58 -5.92
CA LEU A 58 -11.17 13.68 -6.19
C LEU A 58 -11.12 14.07 -7.66
N VAL A 59 -11.14 13.10 -8.59
CA VAL A 59 -11.12 13.36 -10.03
C VAL A 59 -12.43 14.02 -10.51
N ASP A 60 -13.57 13.59 -9.98
CA ASP A 60 -14.90 14.08 -10.40
C ASP A 60 -15.22 15.48 -9.87
N ASN A 61 -14.52 15.93 -8.80
CA ASN A 61 -14.70 17.24 -8.18
C ASN A 61 -13.57 18.23 -8.49
N TYR A 62 -12.71 17.90 -9.46
CA TYR A 62 -11.64 18.76 -9.99
C TYR A 62 -11.97 19.30 -11.38
#